data_AF-A0AAN7ZUH3-F1
#
_entry.id   AF-A0AAN7ZUH3-F1
#
_cell.length_a   1.000
_cell.length_b   1.000
_cell.length_c   1.000
_cell.angle_alpha   90.00
_cell.angle_beta   90.00
_cell.angle_gamma   90.00
#
_symmetry.space_group_name_H-M   'P 1'
#
loop_
_entity.id
_entity.type
_entity.pdbx_description
1 polymer ?
#
loop_
_entity_poly.entity_id
_entity_poly.type
_entity_poly.pdbx_seq_one_letter_code
_entity_poly.pdbx_strand_id
1 'polypeptide(L)'
;MATAVLMSPIRARLVHKAQEATFTCRRCLHQQQSTSPTLRLLRQQRPLSRRLEQLQHRRPQSTAPTYQPSSSPLGALSQTITRNAAPHTKSAPKASSFPDTSSKSVAYWLLASATSVFGIVVFGGLTRLTESGLSITEWRPVTGSFPPRNQEDWESEFALYRQSPEFKMLNSRMTVEEFKKIYWMEWTHRLWGRVVGITFLVPTLYFIARKRVSAPMARRLLGICGLIGFQGFIGWWMVKSGLKDDLLETGSHPRVSQYRLATHLGTAFIAYLAMLWNGLHILRENRLVNNPAEGAKLLDTLRHTSLRPFRRYVAALSGLIFVTAMSGALVAGLDAGLVYNNFPWMGQNILPPKREMLDPFYSHTPDNSDLVWRNMFENPVLAQLDHRVLATTTFTAVLSLWAYARYNPAVRSMLPRSGRVAVLGLVHLVSLQVVLGISTLWYLVPTHLASAHQAGALALLSGVVVLGSRVWVPKRTLRLVQQAAAQLQGKSGAQVAKGGPEAMTRAKIWRPMSS
;
A
#
# COMPACT_ATOMS: atom_id res chain seq x y z
N MET A 1 4.72 -52.49 -39.74
CA MET A 1 5.25 -53.13 -40.97
C MET A 1 4.31 -52.76 -42.11
N ALA A 2 4.73 -52.24 -43.26
CA ALA A 2 6.06 -51.85 -43.72
C ALA A 2 5.95 -50.75 -44.82
N THR A 3 7.06 -50.05 -45.13
CA THR A 3 7.40 -49.35 -46.41
C THR A 3 6.30 -48.53 -47.12
N ALA A 4 6.30 -47.20 -47.17
CA ALA A 4 7.34 -46.25 -47.62
C ALA A 4 7.75 -46.39 -49.10
N VAL A 5 7.28 -45.47 -49.95
CA VAL A 5 7.81 -45.17 -51.30
C VAL A 5 7.80 -43.65 -51.49
N LEU A 6 8.94 -43.09 -51.95
CA LEU A 6 9.08 -41.67 -52.29
C LEU A 6 8.52 -41.38 -53.70
N MET A 7 8.26 -40.10 -54.01
CA MET A 7 8.91 -39.35 -55.10
C MET A 7 8.17 -38.02 -55.37
N SER A 8 8.91 -36.91 -55.36
CA SER A 8 8.56 -35.68 -56.09
C SER A 8 9.40 -35.63 -57.38
N PRO A 9 8.97 -34.92 -58.43
CA PRO A 9 9.63 -33.62 -58.67
C PRO A 9 8.77 -32.51 -59.34
N ILE A 10 8.81 -31.32 -58.73
CA ILE A 10 9.18 -30.00 -59.28
C ILE A 10 8.92 -29.67 -60.79
N ARG A 11 8.12 -28.60 -61.03
CA ARG A 11 8.02 -27.69 -62.22
C ARG A 11 7.52 -28.32 -63.55
N ALA A 12 6.76 -27.65 -64.43
CA ALA A 12 6.80 -26.22 -64.78
C ALA A 12 5.57 -25.76 -65.62
N ARG A 13 5.23 -24.44 -65.55
CA ARG A 13 4.69 -23.56 -66.65
C ARG A 13 3.34 -23.95 -67.32
N LEU A 14 2.53 -23.06 -67.92
CA LEU A 14 2.36 -21.58 -67.93
C LEU A 14 1.01 -21.27 -68.65
N VAL A 15 0.62 -19.97 -68.70
CA VAL A 15 -0.34 -19.34 -69.64
C VAL A 15 -1.84 -19.51 -69.33
N HIS A 16 -2.46 -18.43 -68.82
CA HIS A 16 -3.33 -17.63 -69.68
C HIS A 16 -3.30 -16.12 -69.34
N LYS A 17 -3.10 -15.28 -70.39
CA LYS A 17 -3.41 -13.84 -70.45
C LYS A 17 -4.95 -13.68 -70.61
N ALA A 18 -5.59 -12.50 -70.44
CA ALA A 18 -5.15 -11.11 -70.66
C ALA A 18 -5.92 -10.11 -69.77
N GLN A 19 -5.42 -8.87 -69.51
CA GLN A 19 -5.89 -7.56 -70.06
C GLN A 19 -7.38 -7.23 -69.77
N GLU A 20 -7.82 -6.02 -69.40
CA GLU A 20 -7.22 -4.67 -69.24
C GLU A 20 -8.19 -3.79 -68.38
N ALA A 21 -8.01 -2.51 -68.00
CA ALA A 21 -7.01 -1.46 -68.26
C ALA A 21 -6.90 -0.46 -67.09
N THR A 22 -5.98 0.51 -67.18
CA THR A 22 -5.86 1.69 -66.30
C THR A 22 -6.79 2.84 -66.71
N PHE A 23 -7.39 3.56 -65.75
CA PHE A 23 -8.03 4.86 -66.01
C PHE A 23 -7.45 5.96 -65.11
N THR A 24 -6.60 6.81 -65.67
CA THR A 24 -5.93 7.91 -64.96
C THR A 24 -6.50 9.24 -65.48
N CYS A 25 -7.23 10.00 -64.66
CA CYS A 25 -7.84 11.25 -65.10
C CYS A 25 -6.78 12.33 -65.38
N ARG A 26 -6.60 12.67 -66.66
CA ARG A 26 -5.54 13.58 -67.14
C ARG A 26 -5.98 15.05 -67.26
N ARG A 27 -7.05 15.46 -66.57
CA ARG A 27 -7.71 16.78 -66.78
C ARG A 27 -7.86 17.68 -65.54
N CYS A 28 -7.25 17.32 -64.41
CA CYS A 28 -7.20 18.18 -63.20
C CYS A 28 -5.92 19.05 -63.12
N LEU A 29 -5.12 19.09 -64.19
CA LEU A 29 -3.91 19.91 -64.32
C LEU A 29 -4.15 21.02 -65.34
N HIS A 30 -4.74 22.14 -64.91
CA HIS A 30 -4.41 23.53 -65.30
C HIS A 30 -5.49 24.52 -64.85
N GLN A 31 -5.27 25.20 -63.73
CA GLN A 31 -5.51 26.65 -63.67
C GLN A 31 -4.62 27.29 -62.58
N GLN A 32 -3.61 28.03 -63.05
CA GLN A 32 -3.03 29.31 -62.55
C GLN A 32 -2.89 29.60 -61.03
N GLN A 33 -1.88 30.34 -60.56
CA GLN A 33 -0.51 30.67 -61.00
C GLN A 33 0.10 31.56 -59.89
N SER A 34 1.42 31.49 -59.64
CA SER A 34 2.26 32.52 -58.98
C SER A 34 1.73 33.20 -57.68
N THR A 35 2.41 33.08 -56.54
CA THR A 35 3.71 33.73 -56.31
C THR A 35 4.39 33.17 -55.06
N SER A 36 5.72 33.16 -55.04
CA SER A 36 6.52 33.03 -53.81
C SER A 36 7.08 34.40 -53.42
N PRO A 37 7.37 34.63 -52.13
CA PRO A 37 8.77 34.84 -51.82
C PRO A 37 9.29 33.94 -50.68
N THR A 38 10.59 33.65 -50.78
CA THR A 38 11.37 32.77 -49.92
C THR A 38 11.63 33.39 -48.55
N LEU A 39 11.31 32.67 -47.45
CA LEU A 39 11.94 32.92 -46.15
C LEU A 39 12.47 31.62 -45.53
N ARG A 40 13.80 31.51 -45.50
CA ARG A 40 14.53 30.44 -44.80
C ARG A 40 14.39 30.61 -43.29
N LEU A 41 13.62 29.74 -42.63
CA LEU A 41 13.62 29.65 -41.17
C LEU A 41 14.72 28.69 -40.72
N LEU A 42 15.89 29.27 -40.42
CA LEU A 42 17.06 28.54 -39.92
C LEU A 42 16.83 28.02 -38.51
N ARG A 43 16.94 26.70 -38.38
CA ARG A 43 17.27 25.94 -37.17
C ARG A 43 18.35 26.66 -36.33
N GLN A 44 17.96 27.36 -35.26
CA GLN A 44 18.87 27.75 -34.19
C GLN A 44 18.59 26.94 -32.92
N GLN A 45 19.44 25.94 -32.69
CA GLN A 45 19.67 25.43 -31.34
C GLN A 45 20.56 26.45 -30.61
N ARG A 46 20.16 26.89 -29.42
CA ARG A 46 21.05 27.56 -28.45
C ARG A 46 20.90 26.92 -27.08
N PRO A 47 21.99 26.53 -26.40
CA PRO A 47 21.94 25.98 -25.05
C PRO A 47 21.91 27.11 -24.02
N LEU A 48 20.93 27.11 -23.12
CA LEU A 48 20.98 27.93 -21.89
C LEU A 48 21.54 27.09 -20.75
N SER A 49 22.87 26.94 -20.76
CA SER A 49 23.65 26.40 -19.65
C SER A 49 24.93 27.23 -19.49
N ARG A 50 25.34 27.50 -18.23
CA ARG A 50 26.43 28.40 -17.80
C ARG A 50 26.16 29.92 -17.90
N ARG A 51 25.58 30.47 -16.83
CA ARG A 51 26.06 31.67 -16.10
C ARG A 51 25.19 31.93 -14.87
N LEU A 52 25.49 31.22 -13.77
CA LEU A 52 24.98 31.56 -12.42
C LEU A 52 25.86 30.94 -11.30
N GLU A 53 27.17 30.89 -11.54
CA GLU A 53 28.19 30.84 -10.50
C GLU A 53 29.08 32.08 -10.66
N GLN A 54 29.68 32.54 -9.56
CA GLN A 54 30.28 33.88 -9.39
C GLN A 54 29.27 35.05 -9.32
N LEU A 55 28.69 35.24 -8.13
CA LEU A 55 28.49 36.56 -7.50
C LEU A 55 28.27 36.38 -5.99
N GLN A 56 29.21 35.72 -5.31
CA GLN A 56 29.36 35.83 -3.86
C GLN A 56 30.29 37.01 -3.53
N HIS A 57 29.99 37.69 -2.41
CA HIS A 57 30.78 38.77 -1.79
C HIS A 57 30.81 40.13 -2.51
N ARG A 58 29.78 40.95 -2.26
CA ARG A 58 29.99 42.35 -1.87
C ARG A 58 28.92 42.77 -0.85
N ARG A 59 29.38 43.27 0.30
CA ARG A 59 28.56 43.71 1.44
C ARG A 59 28.64 45.24 1.50
N PRO A 60 27.58 46.00 1.17
CA PRO A 60 27.60 47.44 1.39
C PRO A 60 27.49 47.71 2.89
N GLN A 61 28.49 48.37 3.46
CA GLN A 61 28.34 49.04 4.75
C GLN A 61 27.46 50.27 4.53
N SER A 62 26.36 50.38 5.29
CA SER A 62 25.56 51.60 5.35
C SER A 62 25.62 52.12 6.78
N THR A 63 26.24 53.29 6.95
CA THR A 63 26.30 54.02 8.20
C THR A 63 25.03 54.86 8.35
N ALA A 64 24.02 54.31 9.04
CA ALA A 64 22.88 55.08 9.51
C ALA A 64 23.17 55.63 10.91
N PRO A 65 22.87 56.91 11.21
CA PRO A 65 23.09 57.48 12.53
C PRO A 65 22.09 56.93 13.56
N THR A 66 22.54 56.80 14.80
CA THR A 66 21.75 56.30 15.93
C THR A 66 20.61 57.26 16.28
N TYR A 67 19.38 56.91 15.90
CA TYR A 67 18.18 57.63 16.32
C TYR A 67 17.85 57.31 17.79
N GLN A 68 17.99 58.29 18.69
CA GLN A 68 17.42 58.19 20.04
C GLN A 68 15.92 58.49 19.98
N PRO A 69 15.04 57.60 20.44
CA PRO A 69 13.61 57.88 20.48
C PRO A 69 13.31 58.91 21.58
N SER A 70 12.68 60.01 21.19
CA SER A 70 12.16 61.01 22.13
C SER A 70 11.06 60.42 23.03
N SER A 71 11.00 60.91 24.26
CA SER A 71 10.03 60.48 25.27
C SER A 71 8.61 60.99 24.98
N SER A 72 7.92 60.33 24.04
CA SER A 72 6.50 60.54 23.80
C SER A 72 5.67 60.09 25.03
N PRO A 73 4.74 60.91 25.55
CA PRO A 73 3.90 60.53 26.69
C PRO A 73 2.98 59.34 26.37
N LEU A 74 2.59 59.16 25.10
CA LEU A 74 1.84 57.99 24.63
C LEU A 74 2.72 56.72 24.62
N GLY A 75 4.02 56.85 24.37
CA GLY A 75 4.99 55.76 24.49
C GLY A 75 5.13 55.29 25.95
N ALA A 76 5.18 56.22 26.90
CA ALA A 76 5.20 55.92 28.34
C ALA A 76 3.89 55.24 28.80
N LEU A 77 2.73 55.66 28.28
CA LEU A 77 1.45 55.03 28.57
C LEU A 77 1.41 53.57 28.05
N SER A 78 1.88 53.33 26.83
CA SER A 78 2.01 51.99 26.25
C SER A 78 2.94 51.07 27.06
N GLN A 79 4.07 51.59 27.53
CA GLN A 79 4.97 50.86 28.43
C GLN A 79 4.37 50.60 29.83
N THR A 80 3.49 51.48 30.31
CA THR A 80 2.81 51.31 31.60
C THR A 80 1.68 50.28 31.52
N ILE A 81 0.89 50.30 30.44
CA ILE A 81 -0.15 49.29 30.16
C ILE A 81 0.49 47.90 29.98
N THR A 82 1.63 47.81 29.30
CA THR A 82 2.36 46.53 29.14
C THR A 82 3.12 46.07 30.39
N ARG A 83 3.45 46.97 31.33
CA ARG A 83 3.98 46.59 32.67
C ARG A 83 2.90 46.19 33.67
N ASN A 84 1.75 46.85 33.66
CA ASN A 84 0.64 46.56 34.57
C ASN A 84 -0.29 45.44 34.07
N ALA A 85 -0.12 44.99 32.82
CA ALA A 85 -0.53 43.66 32.41
C ALA A 85 0.31 42.62 33.17
N ALA A 86 -0.10 42.32 34.40
CA ALA A 86 0.41 41.20 35.18
C ALA A 86 0.48 39.96 34.28
N PRO A 87 1.52 39.12 34.39
CA PRO A 87 1.59 37.91 33.59
C PRO A 87 0.37 37.07 33.94
N HIS A 88 -0.65 37.08 33.06
CA HIS A 88 -1.69 36.08 33.07
C HIS A 88 -0.96 34.75 32.98
N THR A 89 -0.85 34.07 34.13
CA THR A 89 -0.35 32.72 34.24
C THR A 89 -1.17 31.94 33.23
N LYS A 90 -0.54 31.55 32.11
CA LYS A 90 -1.18 30.76 31.07
C LYS A 90 -1.76 29.57 31.79
N SER A 91 -3.08 29.54 31.92
CA SER A 91 -3.77 28.54 32.72
C SER A 91 -3.29 27.19 32.24
N ALA A 92 -2.72 26.40 33.17
CA ALA A 92 -2.02 25.18 32.82
C ALA A 92 -2.96 24.36 31.92
N PRO A 93 -2.52 23.98 30.70
CA PRO A 93 -3.44 23.45 29.70
C PRO A 93 -4.19 22.26 30.30
N LYS A 94 -5.53 22.38 30.38
CA LYS A 94 -6.41 21.43 31.10
C LYS A 94 -5.91 20.01 30.84
N ALA A 95 -5.46 19.34 31.89
CA ALA A 95 -4.82 18.03 31.79
C ALA A 95 -5.70 17.09 30.98
N SER A 96 -5.17 16.55 29.88
CA SER A 96 -5.95 15.67 29.02
C SER A 96 -6.40 14.47 29.83
N SER A 97 -7.69 14.17 29.84
CA SER A 97 -8.21 13.07 30.65
C SER A 97 -7.91 11.67 30.06
N PHE A 98 -7.10 11.61 29.00
CA PHE A 98 -6.55 10.40 28.36
C PHE A 98 -5.09 10.16 28.77
N PRO A 99 -4.62 8.91 28.87
CA PRO A 99 -3.23 8.61 29.17
C PRO A 99 -2.26 9.03 28.05
N ASP A 100 -1.00 9.26 28.41
CA ASP A 100 0.06 9.56 27.46
C ASP A 100 0.35 8.40 26.51
N THR A 101 0.52 7.19 27.03
CA THR A 101 0.72 5.97 26.25
C THR A 101 -0.59 5.18 26.12
N SER A 102 -0.61 4.20 25.21
CA SER A 102 -1.76 3.28 25.05
C SER A 102 -1.40 1.90 25.60
N SER A 103 -2.36 1.18 26.17
CA SER A 103 -2.13 -0.12 26.81
C SER A 103 -1.62 -1.19 25.83
N LYS A 104 -0.71 -2.06 26.29
CA LYS A 104 -0.24 -3.24 25.54
C LYS A 104 -1.39 -4.18 25.16
N SER A 105 -2.47 -4.26 25.94
CA SER A 105 -3.65 -5.06 25.60
C SER A 105 -4.29 -4.65 24.27
N VAL A 106 -4.39 -3.34 24.02
CA VAL A 106 -4.88 -2.78 22.75
C VAL A 106 -3.95 -3.16 21.60
N ALA A 107 -2.64 -3.23 21.86
CA ALA A 107 -1.67 -3.62 20.84
C ALA A 107 -1.83 -5.09 20.42
N TYR A 108 -2.00 -6.01 21.37
CA TYR A 108 -2.23 -7.42 21.06
C TYR A 108 -3.58 -7.64 20.37
N TRP A 109 -4.64 -6.96 20.81
CA TRP A 109 -5.94 -7.00 20.12
C TRP A 109 -5.86 -6.42 18.68
N LEU A 110 -5.12 -5.34 18.45
CA LEU A 110 -4.87 -4.81 17.10
C LEU A 110 -4.13 -5.83 16.21
N LEU A 111 -3.13 -6.55 16.75
CA LEU A 111 -2.38 -7.57 16.00
C LEU A 111 -3.23 -8.82 15.73
N ALA A 112 -4.07 -9.24 16.69
CA ALA A 112 -5.04 -10.32 16.49
C ALA A 112 -6.09 -9.93 15.43
N SER A 113 -6.59 -8.70 15.48
CA SER A 113 -7.50 -8.14 14.46
C SER A 113 -6.85 -8.11 13.08
N ALA A 114 -5.59 -7.66 12.98
CA ALA A 114 -4.83 -7.72 11.73
C ALA A 114 -4.69 -9.17 11.23
N THR A 115 -4.41 -10.13 12.10
CA THR A 115 -4.33 -11.56 11.73
C THR A 115 -5.67 -12.08 11.20
N SER A 116 -6.80 -11.68 11.80
CA SER A 116 -8.13 -11.99 11.27
C SER A 116 -8.36 -11.35 9.89
N VAL A 117 -7.94 -10.10 9.68
CA VAL A 117 -8.02 -9.42 8.37
C VAL A 117 -7.11 -10.08 7.32
N PHE A 118 -5.95 -10.60 7.72
CA PHE A 118 -5.10 -11.41 6.84
C PHE A 118 -5.82 -12.69 6.41
N GLY A 119 -6.43 -13.41 7.35
CA GLY A 119 -7.18 -14.65 7.09
C GLY A 119 -8.34 -14.44 6.11
N ILE A 120 -9.21 -13.45 6.39
CA ILE A 120 -10.36 -13.15 5.50
C ILE A 120 -9.93 -12.64 4.12
N VAL A 121 -8.79 -11.95 4.00
CA VAL A 121 -8.22 -11.57 2.68
C VAL A 121 -7.86 -12.82 1.88
N VAL A 122 -7.15 -13.78 2.47
CA VAL A 122 -6.76 -15.03 1.79
C VAL A 122 -8.01 -15.86 1.43
N PHE A 123 -8.98 -15.93 2.33
CA PHE A 123 -10.25 -16.62 2.13
C PHE A 123 -11.13 -15.94 1.07
N GLY A 124 -11.14 -14.60 1.00
CA GLY A 124 -11.80 -13.85 -0.07
C GLY A 124 -11.14 -14.04 -1.43
N GLY A 125 -9.81 -14.16 -1.45
CA GLY A 125 -9.05 -14.57 -2.64
C GLY A 125 -9.50 -15.93 -3.14
N LEU A 126 -9.61 -16.93 -2.26
CA LEU A 126 -10.18 -18.24 -2.59
C LEU A 126 -11.62 -18.11 -3.11
N THR A 127 -12.48 -17.35 -2.45
CA THR A 127 -13.89 -17.14 -2.83
C THR A 127 -14.04 -16.56 -4.25
N ARG A 128 -13.12 -15.70 -4.72
CA ARG A 128 -13.08 -15.26 -6.14
C ARG A 128 -12.51 -16.35 -7.05
N LEU A 129 -11.42 -17.00 -6.67
CA LEU A 129 -10.75 -18.04 -7.47
C LEU A 129 -11.58 -19.32 -7.65
N THR A 130 -12.55 -19.56 -6.77
CA THR A 130 -13.56 -20.64 -6.89
C THR A 130 -14.90 -20.14 -7.45
N GLU A 131 -14.90 -18.94 -8.06
CA GLU A 131 -16.06 -18.30 -8.69
C GLU A 131 -17.33 -18.30 -7.81
N SER A 132 -17.13 -18.13 -6.50
CA SER A 132 -18.19 -18.23 -5.51
C SER A 132 -18.76 -16.87 -5.10
N GLY A 133 -18.10 -15.78 -5.48
CA GLY A 133 -18.38 -14.41 -4.99
C GLY A 133 -19.68 -13.74 -5.46
N LEU A 134 -20.53 -14.43 -6.22
CA LEU A 134 -21.84 -13.95 -6.69
C LEU A 134 -22.99 -14.95 -6.40
N SER A 135 -22.72 -16.01 -5.63
CA SER A 135 -23.69 -17.04 -5.26
C SER A 135 -24.86 -16.54 -4.40
N ILE A 136 -24.63 -15.51 -3.57
CA ILE A 136 -25.62 -14.90 -2.66
C ILE A 136 -26.07 -13.56 -3.24
N THR A 137 -27.14 -13.59 -4.03
CA THR A 137 -27.64 -12.41 -4.74
C THR A 137 -28.22 -11.34 -3.81
N GLU A 138 -28.80 -11.75 -2.68
CA GLU A 138 -29.43 -10.83 -1.74
C GLU A 138 -28.48 -10.22 -0.70
N TRP A 139 -28.80 -8.99 -0.28
CA TRP A 139 -28.12 -8.29 0.79
C TRP A 139 -28.96 -8.33 2.08
N ARG A 140 -28.74 -9.38 2.89
CA ARG A 140 -29.36 -9.59 4.20
C ARG A 140 -28.32 -9.40 5.33
N PRO A 141 -28.12 -8.18 5.90
CA PRO A 141 -27.04 -7.92 6.85
C PRO A 141 -27.14 -8.72 8.14
N VAL A 142 -28.35 -8.84 8.69
CA VAL A 142 -28.63 -9.49 9.98
C VAL A 142 -29.06 -10.94 9.77
N THR A 143 -30.20 -11.17 9.10
CA THR A 143 -30.78 -12.50 8.89
C THR A 143 -29.86 -13.45 8.11
N GLY A 144 -29.16 -12.95 7.08
CA GLY A 144 -28.13 -13.69 6.33
C GLY A 144 -26.83 -13.97 7.10
N SER A 145 -26.84 -13.81 8.43
CA SER A 145 -25.81 -14.37 9.33
C SER A 145 -26.11 -15.82 9.73
N PHE A 146 -27.33 -16.30 9.50
CA PHE A 146 -27.68 -17.72 9.57
C PHE A 146 -27.70 -18.32 8.16
N PRO A 147 -27.24 -19.56 7.97
CA PRO A 147 -27.34 -20.25 6.69
C PRO A 147 -28.73 -20.89 6.53
N PRO A 148 -29.12 -21.30 5.30
CA PRO A 148 -30.28 -22.16 5.05
C PRO A 148 -30.21 -23.43 5.93
N ARG A 149 -31.33 -23.80 6.56
CA ARG A 149 -31.38 -24.88 7.56
C ARG A 149 -32.15 -26.11 7.10
N ASN A 150 -33.10 -25.93 6.20
CA ASN A 150 -33.92 -27.01 5.63
C ASN A 150 -33.79 -27.01 4.08
N GLN A 151 -34.42 -27.98 3.43
CA GLN A 151 -34.35 -28.13 1.97
C GLN A 151 -35.09 -27.01 1.21
N GLU A 152 -36.21 -26.52 1.73
CA GLU A 152 -37.00 -25.42 1.16
C GLU A 152 -36.19 -24.10 1.15
N ASP A 153 -35.49 -23.79 2.24
CA ASP A 153 -34.56 -22.66 2.32
C ASP A 153 -33.50 -22.74 1.21
N TRP A 154 -32.88 -23.91 1.02
CA TRP A 154 -31.86 -24.15 -0.02
C TRP A 154 -32.42 -24.00 -1.43
N GLU A 155 -33.62 -24.50 -1.69
CA GLU A 155 -34.30 -24.36 -2.98
C GLU A 155 -34.70 -22.91 -3.27
N SER A 156 -35.05 -22.13 -2.25
CA SER A 156 -35.36 -20.70 -2.39
C SER A 156 -34.12 -19.88 -2.76
N GLU A 157 -32.99 -20.07 -2.08
CA GLU A 157 -31.73 -19.39 -2.40
C GLU A 157 -31.18 -19.85 -3.76
N PHE A 158 -31.35 -21.12 -4.12
CA PHE A 158 -31.00 -21.62 -5.45
C PHE A 158 -31.94 -21.09 -6.55
N ALA A 159 -33.23 -20.86 -6.26
CA ALA A 159 -34.16 -20.22 -7.19
C ALA A 159 -33.78 -18.74 -7.46
N LEU A 160 -33.25 -18.03 -6.46
CA LEU A 160 -32.66 -16.71 -6.63
C LEU A 160 -31.37 -16.78 -7.45
N TYR A 161 -30.49 -17.75 -7.18
CA TYR A 161 -29.26 -17.94 -7.95
C TYR A 161 -29.53 -18.26 -9.43
N ARG A 162 -30.54 -19.10 -9.72
CA ARG A 162 -30.97 -19.43 -11.10
C ARG A 162 -31.42 -18.22 -11.93
N GLN A 163 -31.84 -17.13 -11.29
CA GLN A 163 -32.20 -15.89 -11.98
C GLN A 163 -30.97 -15.04 -12.34
N SER A 164 -29.81 -15.28 -11.73
CA SER A 164 -28.59 -14.51 -11.97
C SER A 164 -28.02 -14.70 -13.38
N PRO A 165 -27.31 -13.69 -13.93
CA PRO A 165 -26.53 -13.85 -15.16
C PRO A 165 -25.48 -14.96 -15.07
N GLU A 166 -24.85 -15.16 -13.91
CA GLU A 166 -23.80 -16.17 -13.68
C GLU A 166 -24.36 -17.59 -13.86
N PHE A 167 -25.53 -17.90 -13.29
CA PHE A 167 -26.19 -19.18 -13.54
C PHE A 167 -26.58 -19.34 -15.01
N LYS A 168 -27.16 -18.30 -15.63
CA LYS A 168 -27.62 -18.37 -17.03
C LYS A 168 -26.46 -18.62 -18.02
N MET A 169 -25.31 -18.00 -17.81
CA MET A 169 -24.18 -18.02 -18.76
C MET A 169 -23.13 -19.10 -18.46
N LEU A 170 -22.80 -19.34 -17.19
CA LEU A 170 -21.69 -20.22 -16.79
C LEU A 170 -22.18 -21.51 -16.15
N ASN A 171 -23.15 -21.41 -15.23
CA ASN A 171 -23.53 -22.50 -14.32
C ASN A 171 -24.91 -23.13 -14.63
N SER A 172 -25.37 -23.08 -15.88
CA SER A 172 -26.76 -23.39 -16.26
C SER A 172 -27.19 -24.85 -16.06
N ARG A 173 -26.23 -25.75 -15.81
CA ARG A 173 -26.43 -27.18 -15.50
C ARG A 173 -26.15 -27.53 -14.03
N MET A 174 -25.81 -26.54 -13.20
CA MET A 174 -25.41 -26.74 -11.81
C MET A 174 -26.57 -27.27 -10.97
N THR A 175 -26.27 -28.25 -10.11
CA THR A 175 -27.20 -28.83 -9.14
C THR A 175 -27.22 -28.06 -7.82
N VAL A 176 -28.26 -28.28 -6.99
CA VAL A 176 -28.34 -27.70 -5.63
C VAL A 176 -27.13 -28.09 -4.77
N GLU A 177 -26.59 -29.31 -4.92
CA GLU A 177 -25.42 -29.77 -4.16
C GLU A 177 -24.10 -29.13 -4.59
N GLU A 178 -24.01 -28.67 -5.84
CA GLU A 178 -22.88 -27.87 -6.32
C GLU A 178 -23.03 -26.41 -5.90
N PHE A 179 -24.25 -25.86 -5.99
CA PHE A 179 -24.58 -24.52 -5.48
C PHE A 179 -24.25 -24.38 -3.99
N LYS A 180 -24.56 -25.38 -3.15
CA LYS A 180 -24.20 -25.40 -1.73
C LYS A 180 -22.69 -25.14 -1.50
N LYS A 181 -21.80 -25.64 -2.36
CA LYS A 181 -20.34 -25.46 -2.22
C LYS A 181 -19.92 -24.00 -2.41
N ILE A 182 -20.41 -23.35 -3.47
CA ILE A 182 -20.12 -21.93 -3.71
C ILE A 182 -20.81 -21.02 -2.67
N TYR A 183 -22.03 -21.36 -2.27
CA TYR A 183 -22.75 -20.65 -1.21
C TYR A 183 -21.99 -20.68 0.12
N TRP A 184 -21.49 -21.84 0.56
CA TRP A 184 -20.75 -21.94 1.82
C TRP A 184 -19.46 -21.12 1.81
N MET A 185 -18.75 -21.04 0.68
CA MET A 185 -17.58 -20.16 0.52
C MET A 185 -17.99 -18.70 0.72
N GLU A 186 -18.98 -18.21 -0.02
CA GLU A 186 -19.36 -16.80 0.07
C GLU A 186 -19.99 -16.43 1.42
N TRP A 187 -20.88 -17.28 1.94
CA TRP A 187 -21.50 -17.10 3.25
C TRP A 187 -20.45 -17.02 4.36
N THR A 188 -19.45 -17.91 4.34
CA THR A 188 -18.36 -17.91 5.32
C THR A 188 -17.54 -16.62 5.23
N HIS A 189 -17.23 -16.16 4.01
CA HIS A 189 -16.51 -14.90 3.81
C HIS A 189 -17.31 -13.70 4.34
N ARG A 190 -18.60 -13.61 4.00
CA ARG A 190 -19.52 -12.56 4.48
C ARG A 190 -19.68 -12.60 6.00
N LEU A 191 -19.85 -13.78 6.61
CA LEU A 191 -19.95 -13.93 8.07
C LEU A 191 -18.65 -13.52 8.78
N TRP A 192 -17.48 -13.95 8.29
CA TRP A 192 -16.19 -13.53 8.83
C TRP A 192 -16.05 -12.00 8.77
N GLY A 193 -16.50 -11.37 7.69
CA GLY A 193 -16.52 -9.90 7.57
C GLY A 193 -17.36 -9.22 8.66
N ARG A 194 -18.56 -9.75 8.95
CA ARG A 194 -19.41 -9.29 10.06
C ARG A 194 -18.72 -9.47 11.43
N VAL A 195 -18.09 -10.63 11.65
CA VAL A 195 -17.34 -10.93 12.89
C VAL A 195 -16.18 -9.96 13.07
N VAL A 196 -15.38 -9.67 12.03
CA VAL A 196 -14.32 -8.64 12.06
C VAL A 196 -14.92 -7.28 12.44
N GLY A 197 -16.04 -6.89 11.83
CA GLY A 197 -16.76 -5.65 12.18
C GLY A 197 -17.08 -5.54 13.67
N ILE A 198 -17.74 -6.56 14.24
CA ILE A 198 -18.19 -6.57 15.64
C ILE A 198 -16.99 -6.64 16.61
N THR A 199 -16.07 -7.58 16.38
CA THR A 199 -14.86 -7.79 17.20
C THR A 199 -13.85 -6.64 17.13
N PHE A 200 -13.97 -5.75 16.14
CA PHE A 200 -13.20 -4.51 16.11
C PHE A 200 -13.95 -3.32 16.73
N LEU A 201 -15.24 -3.16 16.43
CA LEU A 201 -16.04 -2.03 16.91
C LEU A 201 -16.25 -2.07 18.43
N VAL A 202 -16.69 -3.20 18.98
CA VAL A 202 -17.04 -3.31 20.41
C VAL A 202 -15.81 -3.06 21.32
N PRO A 203 -14.64 -3.69 21.09
CA PRO A 203 -13.45 -3.38 21.88
C PRO A 203 -12.93 -1.95 21.65
N THR A 204 -13.09 -1.36 20.46
CA THR A 204 -12.74 0.05 20.22
C THR A 204 -13.52 0.99 21.14
N LEU A 205 -14.84 0.84 21.20
CA LEU A 205 -15.70 1.62 22.08
C LEU A 205 -15.31 1.43 23.55
N TYR A 206 -15.11 0.19 23.98
CA TYR A 206 -14.65 -0.15 25.33
C TYR A 206 -13.30 0.50 25.68
N PHE A 207 -12.28 0.39 24.82
CA PHE A 207 -10.94 0.92 25.10
C PHE A 207 -10.92 2.45 25.14
N ILE A 208 -11.73 3.12 24.32
CA ILE A 208 -11.89 4.58 24.35
C ILE A 208 -12.62 5.01 25.63
N ALA A 209 -13.78 4.42 25.93
CA ALA A 209 -14.57 4.73 27.12
C ALA A 209 -13.80 4.48 28.44
N ARG A 210 -13.05 3.37 28.52
CA ARG A 210 -12.19 3.03 29.66
C ARG A 210 -10.81 3.71 29.61
N LYS A 211 -10.58 4.65 28.69
CA LYS A 211 -9.34 5.45 28.56
C LYS A 211 -8.07 4.59 28.54
N ARG A 212 -8.12 3.41 27.92
CA ARG A 212 -6.99 2.49 27.74
C ARG A 212 -6.07 2.88 26.58
N VAL A 213 -6.46 3.91 25.83
CA VAL A 213 -5.73 4.46 24.67
C VAL A 213 -5.48 5.96 24.85
N SER A 214 -4.38 6.45 24.30
CA SER A 214 -4.13 7.88 24.20
C SER A 214 -5.04 8.57 23.16
N ALA A 215 -5.33 9.87 23.33
CA ALA A 215 -6.24 10.60 22.44
C ALA A 215 -5.88 10.55 20.92
N PRO A 216 -4.60 10.58 20.49
CA PRO A 216 -4.25 10.37 19.09
C PRO A 216 -4.53 8.94 18.61
N MET A 217 -4.44 7.94 19.48
CA MET A 217 -4.73 6.55 19.16
C MET A 217 -6.24 6.31 19.07
N ALA A 218 -7.05 6.91 19.95
CA ALA A 218 -8.51 6.86 19.88
C ALA A 218 -9.03 7.28 18.50
N ARG A 219 -8.54 8.41 17.96
CA ARG A 219 -8.88 8.88 16.59
C ARG A 219 -8.46 7.89 15.49
N ARG A 220 -7.34 7.20 15.65
CA ARG A 220 -6.90 6.16 14.70
C ARG A 220 -7.79 4.92 14.75
N LEU A 221 -8.21 4.48 15.94
CA LEU A 221 -9.15 3.36 16.07
C LEU A 221 -10.50 3.68 15.42
N LEU A 222 -11.05 4.87 15.67
CA LEU A 222 -12.27 5.33 15.00
C LEU A 222 -12.11 5.39 13.46
N GLY A 223 -10.96 5.84 12.96
CA GLY A 223 -10.63 5.80 11.53
C GLY A 223 -10.59 4.37 10.97
N ILE A 224 -10.06 3.41 11.71
CA ILE A 224 -10.05 1.99 11.30
C ILE A 224 -11.47 1.40 11.36
N CYS A 225 -12.29 1.74 12.36
CA CYS A 225 -13.72 1.39 12.37
C CYS A 225 -14.43 1.92 11.12
N GLY A 226 -14.17 3.17 10.73
CA GLY A 226 -14.68 3.76 9.50
C GLY A 226 -14.25 3.00 8.24
N LEU A 227 -12.98 2.58 8.16
CA LEU A 227 -12.49 1.74 7.06
C LEU A 227 -13.17 0.35 7.02
N ILE A 228 -13.45 -0.27 8.16
CA ILE A 228 -14.16 -1.57 8.21
C ILE A 228 -15.64 -1.40 7.82
N GLY A 229 -16.30 -0.31 8.22
CA GLY A 229 -17.65 0.02 7.74
C GLY A 229 -17.67 0.25 6.23
N PHE A 230 -16.68 0.98 5.72
CA PHE A 230 -16.53 1.26 4.29
C PHE A 230 -16.18 0.00 3.47
N GLN A 231 -15.46 -0.96 4.05
CA GLN A 231 -15.24 -2.29 3.47
C GLN A 231 -16.56 -3.02 3.21
N GLY A 232 -17.52 -2.99 4.15
CA GLY A 232 -18.86 -3.54 3.96
C GLY A 232 -19.63 -2.84 2.82
N PHE A 233 -19.54 -1.52 2.72
CA PHE A 233 -20.11 -0.74 1.62
C PHE A 233 -19.51 -1.12 0.26
N ILE A 234 -18.17 -1.24 0.16
CA ILE A 234 -17.50 -1.67 -1.07
C ILE A 234 -17.92 -3.10 -1.43
N GLY A 235 -18.00 -4.02 -0.46
CA GLY A 235 -18.45 -5.40 -0.70
C GLY A 235 -19.87 -5.47 -1.28
N TRP A 236 -20.80 -4.67 -0.75
CA TRP A 236 -22.14 -4.52 -1.32
C TRP A 236 -22.11 -3.95 -2.75
N TRP A 237 -21.32 -2.89 -2.98
CA TRP A 237 -21.16 -2.26 -4.31
C TRP A 237 -20.52 -3.20 -5.33
N MET A 238 -19.70 -4.14 -4.88
CA MET A 238 -19.03 -5.18 -5.67
C MET A 238 -20.05 -6.22 -6.18
N VAL A 239 -20.86 -6.77 -5.26
CA VAL A 239 -21.91 -7.76 -5.57
C VAL A 239 -23.02 -7.15 -6.42
N LYS A 240 -23.57 -5.99 -6.02
CA LYS A 240 -24.70 -5.34 -6.72
C LYS A 240 -24.43 -5.08 -8.20
N SER A 241 -23.17 -4.92 -8.61
CA SER A 241 -22.80 -4.77 -10.03
C SER A 241 -22.59 -6.05 -10.81
N GLY A 242 -22.24 -7.17 -10.16
CA GLY A 242 -22.08 -8.45 -10.85
C GLY A 242 -23.42 -9.06 -11.28
N LEU A 243 -24.53 -8.50 -10.78
CA LEU A 243 -25.91 -8.98 -10.96
C LEU A 243 -26.74 -8.07 -11.89
N LYS A 244 -26.10 -7.24 -12.72
CA LYS A 244 -26.79 -6.38 -13.69
C LYS A 244 -27.16 -7.16 -14.96
N ASP A 245 -28.39 -7.04 -15.41
CA ASP A 245 -28.86 -7.68 -16.64
C ASP A 245 -28.18 -7.12 -17.91
N ASP A 246 -27.70 -5.86 -17.88
CA ASP A 246 -26.90 -5.23 -18.95
C ASP A 246 -25.69 -6.09 -19.41
N LEU A 247 -25.20 -6.98 -18.54
CA LEU A 247 -24.09 -7.89 -18.83
C LEU A 247 -24.50 -9.00 -19.83
N LEU A 248 -25.76 -9.46 -19.77
CA LEU A 248 -26.33 -10.43 -20.70
C LEU A 248 -26.45 -9.85 -22.12
N GLU A 249 -26.86 -8.59 -22.23
CA GLU A 249 -27.06 -7.89 -23.51
C GLU A 249 -25.74 -7.54 -24.21
N THR A 250 -24.70 -7.21 -23.43
CA THR A 250 -23.37 -6.87 -23.95
C THR A 250 -22.49 -8.10 -24.25
N GLY A 251 -22.98 -9.32 -24.01
CA GLY A 251 -22.20 -10.55 -24.14
C GLY A 251 -20.99 -10.61 -23.19
N SER A 252 -21.00 -9.80 -22.13
CA SER A 252 -19.88 -9.68 -21.21
C SER A 252 -19.99 -10.70 -20.07
N HIS A 253 -18.88 -11.35 -19.72
CA HIS A 253 -18.90 -12.36 -18.66
C HIS A 253 -19.37 -11.75 -17.33
N PRO A 254 -20.32 -12.38 -16.62
CA PRO A 254 -20.93 -11.83 -15.42
C PRO A 254 -19.98 -11.98 -14.24
N ARG A 255 -19.02 -11.05 -14.15
CA ARG A 255 -17.96 -11.04 -13.14
C ARG A 255 -17.88 -9.69 -12.43
N VAL A 256 -17.35 -9.72 -11.22
CA VAL A 256 -16.95 -8.51 -10.50
C VAL A 256 -15.87 -7.79 -11.31
N SER A 257 -16.12 -6.54 -11.69
CA SER A 257 -15.10 -5.70 -12.33
C SER A 257 -13.81 -5.64 -11.51
N GLN A 258 -12.68 -5.81 -12.18
CA GLN A 258 -11.32 -5.73 -11.65
C GLN A 258 -11.07 -4.44 -10.85
N TYR A 259 -11.68 -3.32 -11.24
CA TYR A 259 -11.62 -2.06 -10.50
C TYR A 259 -12.26 -2.15 -9.11
N ARG A 260 -13.38 -2.86 -8.99
CA ARG A 260 -14.12 -3.05 -7.73
C ARG A 260 -13.40 -4.03 -6.82
N LEU A 261 -12.93 -5.14 -7.38
CA LEU A 261 -12.09 -6.12 -6.70
C LEU A 261 -10.82 -5.47 -6.14
N ALA A 262 -10.09 -4.71 -6.95
CA ALA A 262 -8.91 -3.97 -6.53
C ALA A 262 -9.24 -2.91 -5.46
N THR A 263 -10.35 -2.18 -5.59
CA THR A 263 -10.80 -1.21 -4.57
C THR A 263 -11.09 -1.89 -3.23
N HIS A 264 -11.75 -3.05 -3.26
CA HIS A 264 -12.06 -3.85 -2.06
C HIS A 264 -10.78 -4.38 -1.41
N LEU A 265 -9.91 -5.04 -2.18
CA LEU A 265 -8.64 -5.59 -1.67
C LEU A 265 -7.71 -4.49 -1.15
N GLY A 266 -7.57 -3.38 -1.88
CA GLY A 266 -6.70 -2.27 -1.51
C GLY A 266 -7.13 -1.56 -0.22
N THR A 267 -8.43 -1.37 -0.01
CA THR A 267 -8.94 -0.80 1.24
C THR A 267 -8.87 -1.78 2.41
N ALA A 268 -9.02 -3.10 2.16
CA ALA A 268 -8.73 -4.14 3.15
C ALA A 268 -7.25 -4.13 3.57
N PHE A 269 -6.33 -3.99 2.62
CA PHE A 269 -4.89 -3.86 2.88
C PHE A 269 -4.59 -2.61 3.70
N ILE A 270 -5.19 -1.46 3.39
CA ILE A 270 -5.00 -0.23 4.17
C ILE A 270 -5.48 -0.43 5.62
N ALA A 271 -6.64 -1.07 5.85
CA ALA A 271 -7.12 -1.40 7.18
C ALA A 271 -6.16 -2.35 7.92
N TYR A 272 -5.71 -3.43 7.27
CA TYR A 272 -4.72 -4.37 7.79
C TYR A 272 -3.41 -3.67 8.21
N LEU A 273 -2.81 -2.89 7.31
CA LEU A 273 -1.53 -2.21 7.56
C LEU A 273 -1.69 -1.14 8.66
N ALA A 274 -2.86 -0.49 8.76
CA ALA A 274 -3.17 0.42 9.85
C ALA A 274 -3.25 -0.30 11.21
N MET A 275 -3.89 -1.47 11.29
CA MET A 275 -3.91 -2.29 12.51
C MET A 275 -2.51 -2.76 12.90
N LEU A 276 -1.78 -3.37 11.97
CA LEU A 276 -0.42 -3.87 12.16
C LEU A 276 0.54 -2.76 12.62
N TRP A 277 0.56 -1.63 11.93
CA TRP A 277 1.42 -0.49 12.27
C TRP A 277 1.10 0.08 13.66
N ASN A 278 -0.18 0.25 14.01
CA ASN A 278 -0.55 0.79 15.32
C ASN A 278 -0.27 -0.21 16.46
N GLY A 279 -0.50 -1.52 16.25
CA GLY A 279 -0.12 -2.55 17.21
C GLY A 279 1.39 -2.55 17.49
N LEU A 280 2.21 -2.61 16.43
CA LEU A 280 3.67 -2.54 16.54
C LEU A 280 4.16 -1.21 17.17
N HIS A 281 3.52 -0.09 16.83
CA HIS A 281 3.81 1.22 17.42
C HIS A 281 3.57 1.23 18.93
N ILE A 282 2.42 0.73 19.40
CA ILE A 282 2.09 0.72 20.84
C ILE A 282 3.09 -0.16 21.61
N LEU A 283 3.41 -1.37 21.10
CA LEU A 283 4.40 -2.25 21.75
C LEU A 283 5.80 -1.59 21.82
N ARG A 284 6.23 -0.95 20.72
CA ARG A 284 7.53 -0.26 20.68
C ARG A 284 7.55 0.97 21.59
N GLU A 285 6.50 1.79 21.59
CA GLU A 285 6.39 2.98 22.45
C GLU A 285 6.44 2.60 23.93
N ASN A 286 5.65 1.61 24.37
CA ASN A 286 5.69 1.11 25.74
C ASN A 286 7.08 0.60 26.14
N ARG A 287 7.76 -0.17 25.27
CA ARG A 287 9.12 -0.65 25.57
C ARG A 287 10.13 0.47 25.73
N LEU A 288 10.07 1.50 24.88
CA LEU A 288 11.01 2.62 24.93
C LEU A 288 10.74 3.56 26.11
N VAL A 289 9.48 3.74 26.52
CA VAL A 289 9.13 4.56 27.70
C VAL A 289 9.46 3.84 29.01
N ASN A 290 9.32 2.50 29.06
CA ASN A 290 9.70 1.71 30.24
C ASN A 290 11.23 1.68 30.46
N ASN A 291 12.03 1.66 29.38
CA ASN A 291 13.50 1.69 29.44
C ASN A 291 14.02 2.99 28.78
N PRO A 292 13.81 4.18 29.39
CA PRO A 292 13.97 5.45 28.67
C PRO A 292 15.43 5.83 28.37
N ALA A 293 16.40 5.33 29.14
CA ALA A 293 17.82 5.53 28.86
C ALA A 293 18.27 4.81 27.57
N GLU A 294 17.97 3.51 27.46
CA GLU A 294 18.18 2.74 26.22
C GLU A 294 17.34 3.28 25.06
N GLY A 295 16.10 3.67 25.36
CA GLY A 295 15.16 4.23 24.40
C GLY A 295 15.67 5.53 23.79
N ALA A 296 16.19 6.45 24.61
CA ALA A 296 16.78 7.70 24.13
C ALA A 296 17.99 7.43 23.23
N LYS A 297 18.92 6.57 23.66
CA LYS A 297 20.11 6.18 22.87
C LYS A 297 19.73 5.59 21.51
N LEU A 298 18.77 4.66 21.47
CA LEU A 298 18.29 4.06 20.23
C LEU A 298 17.59 5.08 19.32
N LEU A 299 16.73 5.94 19.86
CA LEU A 299 16.03 6.94 19.07
C LEU A 299 16.99 7.99 18.50
N ASP A 300 18.06 8.33 19.22
CA ASP A 300 19.08 9.26 18.72
C ASP A 300 19.94 8.65 17.61
N THR A 301 20.40 7.40 17.79
CA THR A 301 21.07 6.62 16.72
C THR A 301 20.21 6.56 15.47
N LEU A 302 18.90 6.31 15.61
CA LEU A 302 17.96 6.28 14.49
C LEU A 302 17.69 7.66 13.88
N ARG A 303 17.85 8.77 14.61
CA ARG A 303 17.68 10.13 14.07
C ARG A 303 18.84 10.57 13.19
N HIS A 304 20.03 9.97 13.34
CA HIS A 304 21.25 10.32 12.62
C HIS A 304 21.03 10.51 11.10
N THR A 305 21.67 11.52 10.53
CA THR A 305 21.42 11.98 9.15
C THR A 305 21.71 10.91 8.10
N SER A 306 22.70 10.03 8.35
CA SER A 306 23.04 8.92 7.44
C SER A 306 21.88 7.92 7.22
N LEU A 307 20.94 7.78 8.16
CA LEU A 307 19.77 6.92 8.01
C LEU A 307 18.58 7.63 7.33
N ARG A 308 18.67 8.93 7.01
CA ARG A 308 17.59 9.68 6.35
C ARG A 308 17.28 9.15 4.93
N PRO A 309 18.26 8.83 4.06
CA PRO A 309 17.98 8.20 2.76
C PRO A 309 17.38 6.80 2.96
N PHE A 310 17.95 5.98 3.85
CA PHE A 310 17.45 4.64 4.15
C PHE A 310 15.95 4.63 4.52
N ARG A 311 15.51 5.52 5.42
CA ARG A 311 14.08 5.67 5.76
C ARG A 311 13.23 6.08 4.56
N ARG A 312 13.72 6.96 3.69
CA ARG A 312 13.00 7.36 2.46
C ARG A 312 12.86 6.17 1.50
N TYR A 313 13.91 5.37 1.32
CA TYR A 313 13.85 4.18 0.48
C TYR A 313 12.90 3.13 1.03
N VAL A 314 12.85 2.90 2.36
CA VAL A 314 11.84 2.02 2.95
C VAL A 314 10.42 2.54 2.69
N ALA A 315 10.19 3.86 2.72
CA ALA A 315 8.86 4.44 2.42
C ALA A 315 8.47 4.27 0.95
N ALA A 316 9.40 4.57 0.03
CA ALA A 316 9.19 4.37 -1.40
C ALA A 316 8.94 2.89 -1.71
N LEU A 317 9.69 1.99 -1.06
CA LEU A 317 9.54 0.55 -1.20
C LEU A 317 8.18 0.05 -0.65
N SER A 318 7.69 0.58 0.46
CA SER A 318 6.31 0.30 0.93
C SER A 318 5.27 0.68 -0.12
N GLY A 319 5.43 1.84 -0.77
CA GLY A 319 4.55 2.27 -1.86
C GLY A 319 4.64 1.37 -3.09
N LEU A 320 5.86 1.02 -3.51
CA LEU A 320 6.11 0.15 -4.67
C LEU A 320 5.56 -1.28 -4.45
N ILE A 321 5.77 -1.87 -3.27
CA ILE A 321 5.21 -3.19 -2.94
C ILE A 321 3.67 -3.12 -2.93
N PHE A 322 3.07 -2.04 -2.40
CA PHE A 322 1.62 -1.86 -2.42
C PHE A 322 1.08 -1.76 -3.84
N VAL A 323 1.68 -0.92 -4.70
CA VAL A 323 1.29 -0.80 -6.12
C VAL A 323 1.45 -2.12 -6.86
N THR A 324 2.51 -2.88 -6.60
CA THR A 324 2.75 -4.21 -7.19
C THR A 324 1.71 -5.23 -6.76
N ALA A 325 1.30 -5.22 -5.49
CA ALA A 325 0.21 -6.07 -5.03
C ALA A 325 -1.14 -5.65 -5.62
N MET A 326 -1.35 -4.35 -5.83
CA MET A 326 -2.57 -3.84 -6.48
C MET A 326 -2.63 -4.17 -7.98
N SER A 327 -1.52 -4.15 -8.72
CA SER A 327 -1.51 -4.64 -10.11
C SER A 327 -1.79 -6.14 -10.19
N GLY A 328 -1.36 -6.92 -9.19
CA GLY A 328 -1.75 -8.32 -9.05
C GLY A 328 -3.27 -8.52 -8.90
N ALA A 329 -3.96 -7.61 -8.22
CA ALA A 329 -5.42 -7.62 -8.10
C ALA A 329 -6.14 -7.36 -9.45
N LEU A 330 -5.54 -6.55 -10.33
CA LEU A 330 -6.03 -6.35 -11.69
C LEU A 330 -5.83 -7.60 -12.54
N VAL A 331 -4.64 -8.21 -12.48
CA VAL A 331 -4.33 -9.49 -13.15
C VAL A 331 -5.31 -10.59 -12.73
N ALA A 332 -5.62 -10.69 -11.43
CA ALA A 332 -6.61 -11.65 -10.92
C ALA A 332 -8.07 -11.29 -11.27
N GLY A 333 -8.41 -10.00 -11.41
CA GLY A 333 -9.75 -9.57 -11.81
C GLY A 333 -10.01 -9.68 -13.33
N LEU A 334 -8.95 -9.66 -14.14
CA LEU A 334 -9.00 -9.86 -15.59
C LEU A 334 -8.80 -11.33 -16.00
N ASP A 335 -8.49 -12.21 -15.05
CA ASP A 335 -8.09 -13.61 -15.27
C ASP A 335 -6.82 -13.75 -16.14
N ALA A 336 -6.02 -12.68 -16.17
CA ALA A 336 -4.85 -12.49 -17.03
C ALA A 336 -3.66 -13.42 -16.72
N GLY A 337 -3.71 -14.16 -15.60
CA GLY A 337 -2.72 -15.18 -15.25
C GLY A 337 -2.69 -16.38 -16.21
N LEU A 338 -3.76 -16.57 -17.00
CA LEU A 338 -3.92 -17.67 -17.97
C LEU A 338 -3.52 -17.29 -19.42
N VAL A 339 -3.05 -16.06 -19.66
CA VAL A 339 -2.78 -15.55 -21.01
C VAL A 339 -1.37 -15.89 -21.48
N TYR A 340 -0.36 -15.51 -20.70
CA TYR A 340 1.02 -15.94 -20.91
C TYR A 340 1.56 -16.66 -19.69
N ASN A 341 1.95 -17.93 -19.85
CA ASN A 341 2.36 -18.80 -18.74
C ASN A 341 3.86 -19.12 -18.70
N ASN A 342 4.61 -18.70 -19.73
CA ASN A 342 6.07 -18.71 -19.73
C ASN A 342 6.62 -17.56 -18.87
N PHE A 343 7.87 -17.71 -18.40
CA PHE A 343 8.65 -16.67 -17.73
C PHE A 343 10.15 -16.93 -17.98
N PRO A 344 10.99 -15.91 -18.23
CA PRO A 344 10.66 -14.49 -18.39
C PRO A 344 9.86 -14.13 -19.66
N TRP A 345 9.89 -14.98 -20.69
CA TRP A 345 9.19 -14.75 -21.96
C TRP A 345 7.67 -14.64 -21.82
N MET A 346 7.04 -13.84 -22.67
CA MET A 346 5.60 -13.79 -22.92
C MET A 346 5.36 -14.24 -24.35
N GLY A 347 5.20 -15.55 -24.53
CA GLY A 347 5.14 -16.20 -25.84
C GLY A 347 6.54 -16.45 -26.40
N GLN A 348 6.79 -16.01 -27.63
CA GLN A 348 8.07 -16.19 -28.32
C GLN A 348 9.12 -15.11 -27.95
N ASN A 349 8.70 -14.00 -27.35
CA ASN A 349 9.55 -12.84 -27.04
C ASN A 349 9.45 -12.47 -25.55
N ILE A 350 10.34 -11.60 -25.06
CA ILE A 350 10.25 -11.08 -23.68
C ILE A 350 9.00 -10.18 -23.52
N LEU A 351 8.62 -9.46 -24.57
CA LEU A 351 7.42 -8.63 -24.63
C LEU A 351 6.40 -9.24 -25.59
N PRO A 352 5.08 -9.18 -25.29
CA PRO A 352 4.03 -9.51 -26.24
C PRO A 352 4.07 -8.61 -27.49
N PRO A 353 3.49 -9.04 -28.62
CA PRO A 353 3.35 -8.21 -29.81
C PRO A 353 2.60 -6.89 -29.52
N LYS A 354 3.05 -5.77 -30.09
CA LYS A 354 2.46 -4.44 -29.84
C LYS A 354 0.93 -4.39 -30.07
N ARG A 355 0.44 -5.12 -31.09
CA ARG A 355 -0.99 -5.25 -31.40
C ARG A 355 -1.83 -5.83 -30.25
N GLU A 356 -1.22 -6.68 -29.41
CA GLU A 356 -1.87 -7.33 -28.27
C GLU A 356 -1.71 -6.54 -26.97
N MET A 357 -0.69 -5.68 -26.88
CA MET A 357 -0.50 -4.79 -25.72
C MET A 357 -1.32 -3.49 -25.82
N LEU A 358 -1.57 -3.02 -27.04
CA LEU A 358 -2.23 -1.74 -27.33
C LEU A 358 -3.32 -1.96 -28.37
N ASP A 359 -4.34 -2.72 -27.97
CA ASP A 359 -5.49 -3.04 -28.81
C ASP A 359 -6.53 -1.90 -28.71
N PRO A 360 -6.93 -1.29 -29.85
CA PRO A 360 -8.01 -0.29 -29.91
C PRO A 360 -9.36 -0.78 -29.36
N PHE A 361 -9.59 -2.09 -29.26
CA PHE A 361 -10.79 -2.66 -28.66
C PHE A 361 -11.08 -2.14 -27.24
N TYR A 362 -10.03 -1.87 -26.45
CA TYR A 362 -10.17 -1.34 -25.08
C TYR A 362 -10.29 0.18 -25.03
N SER A 363 -10.21 0.89 -26.16
CA SER A 363 -10.45 2.34 -26.23
C SER A 363 -11.93 2.61 -26.08
N HIS A 364 -12.30 3.53 -25.20
CA HIS A 364 -13.69 4.01 -25.09
C HIS A 364 -13.89 5.38 -25.78
N THR A 365 -12.84 5.94 -26.39
CA THR A 365 -12.93 7.18 -27.17
C THR A 365 -12.70 6.94 -28.67
N PRO A 366 -13.44 7.61 -29.58
CA PRO A 366 -13.23 7.48 -31.03
C PRO A 366 -11.84 7.91 -31.50
N ASP A 367 -11.16 8.79 -30.75
CA ASP A 367 -9.83 9.31 -31.05
C ASP A 367 -8.69 8.45 -30.48
N ASN A 368 -9.00 7.38 -29.73
CA ASN A 368 -8.04 6.52 -29.03
C ASN A 368 -7.12 7.27 -28.04
N SER A 369 -7.55 8.42 -27.51
CA SER A 369 -6.81 9.16 -26.49
C SER A 369 -6.69 8.41 -25.15
N ASP A 370 -7.62 7.48 -24.85
CA ASP A 370 -7.56 6.65 -23.65
C ASP A 370 -6.86 5.28 -23.82
N LEU A 371 -6.43 4.94 -25.05
CA LEU A 371 -5.85 3.66 -25.45
C LEU A 371 -4.81 3.09 -24.46
N VAL A 372 -3.80 3.88 -24.10
CA VAL A 372 -2.67 3.38 -23.29
C VAL A 372 -3.13 3.00 -21.89
N TRP A 373 -3.81 3.91 -21.18
CA TRP A 373 -4.20 3.63 -19.80
C TRP A 373 -5.33 2.61 -19.73
N ARG A 374 -6.27 2.60 -20.68
CA ARG A 374 -7.27 1.52 -20.80
C ARG A 374 -6.61 0.16 -20.93
N ASN A 375 -5.65 0.01 -21.84
CA ASN A 375 -4.96 -1.26 -21.99
C ASN A 375 -4.21 -1.66 -20.70
N MET A 376 -3.60 -0.72 -19.95
CA MET A 376 -2.94 -1.03 -18.66
C MET A 376 -3.89 -1.58 -17.57
N PHE A 377 -5.16 -1.18 -17.58
CA PHE A 377 -6.15 -1.55 -16.54
C PHE A 377 -7.22 -2.55 -16.99
N GLU A 378 -7.39 -2.75 -18.29
CA GLU A 378 -8.50 -3.53 -18.87
C GLU A 378 -8.04 -4.60 -19.87
N ASN A 379 -6.89 -4.43 -20.53
CA ASN A 379 -6.33 -5.48 -21.40
C ASN A 379 -5.53 -6.49 -20.56
N PRO A 380 -5.92 -7.79 -20.54
CA PRO A 380 -5.20 -8.84 -19.82
C PRO A 380 -3.71 -8.92 -20.15
N VAL A 381 -3.32 -8.73 -21.41
CA VAL A 381 -1.93 -8.85 -21.88
C VAL A 381 -1.04 -7.78 -21.26
N LEU A 382 -1.46 -6.50 -21.34
CA LEU A 382 -0.67 -5.40 -20.80
C LEU A 382 -0.72 -5.36 -19.26
N ALA A 383 -1.88 -5.62 -18.65
CA ALA A 383 -1.97 -5.74 -17.19
C ALA A 383 -1.04 -6.84 -16.62
N GLN A 384 -0.92 -7.98 -17.32
CA GLN A 384 0.01 -9.05 -16.92
C GLN A 384 1.48 -8.63 -17.08
N LEU A 385 1.82 -7.92 -18.17
CA LEU A 385 3.17 -7.38 -18.38
C LEU A 385 3.53 -6.34 -17.31
N ASP A 386 2.65 -5.38 -17.04
CA ASP A 386 2.83 -4.33 -16.03
C ASP A 386 3.07 -4.94 -14.65
N HIS A 387 2.32 -5.97 -14.27
CA HIS A 387 2.54 -6.69 -13.03
C HIS A 387 3.90 -7.40 -12.98
N ARG A 388 4.34 -8.06 -14.07
CA ARG A 388 5.67 -8.68 -14.18
C ARG A 388 6.80 -7.65 -14.04
N VAL A 389 6.67 -6.48 -14.68
CA VAL A 389 7.63 -5.37 -14.58
C VAL A 389 7.67 -4.77 -13.17
N LEU A 390 6.51 -4.57 -12.53
CA LEU A 390 6.41 -4.10 -11.14
C LEU A 390 6.99 -5.12 -10.13
N ALA A 391 6.77 -6.42 -10.35
CA ALA A 391 7.30 -7.50 -9.51
C ALA A 391 8.83 -7.60 -9.59
N THR A 392 9.39 -7.58 -10.81
CA THR A 392 10.85 -7.60 -11.04
C THR A 392 11.53 -6.32 -10.53
N THR A 393 10.89 -5.15 -10.70
CA THR A 393 11.34 -3.89 -10.11
C THR A 393 11.33 -3.94 -8.59
N THR A 394 10.27 -4.49 -7.98
CA THR A 394 10.14 -4.67 -6.53
C THR A 394 11.23 -5.59 -5.98
N PHE A 395 11.44 -6.75 -6.59
CA PHE A 395 12.51 -7.68 -6.21
C PHE A 395 13.88 -7.01 -6.23
N THR A 396 14.20 -6.33 -7.34
CA THR A 396 15.46 -5.60 -7.52
C THR A 396 15.61 -4.46 -6.50
N ALA A 397 14.53 -3.74 -6.17
CA ALA A 397 14.54 -2.68 -5.18
C ALA A 397 14.73 -3.20 -3.74
N VAL A 398 14.14 -4.35 -3.38
CA VAL A 398 14.39 -5.01 -2.08
C VAL A 398 15.85 -5.45 -1.96
N LEU A 399 16.40 -6.10 -2.99
CA LEU A 399 17.82 -6.50 -3.01
C LEU A 399 18.76 -5.30 -2.95
N SER A 400 18.44 -4.22 -3.67
CA SER A 400 19.21 -2.97 -3.65
C SER A 400 19.19 -2.30 -2.28
N LEU A 401 18.04 -2.31 -1.59
CA LEU A 401 17.94 -1.80 -0.21
C LEU A 401 18.75 -2.66 0.78
N TRP A 402 18.75 -3.98 0.60
CA TRP A 402 19.57 -4.90 1.39
C TRP A 402 21.07 -4.68 1.16
N ALA A 403 21.51 -4.59 -0.09
CA ALA A 403 22.88 -4.29 -0.47
C ALA A 403 23.32 -2.93 0.11
N TYR A 404 22.48 -1.90 -0.01
CA TYR A 404 22.72 -0.58 0.58
C TYR A 404 22.87 -0.65 2.11
N ALA A 405 22.01 -1.40 2.81
CA ALA A 405 22.11 -1.60 4.25
C ALA A 405 23.35 -2.41 4.70
N ARG A 406 23.84 -3.31 3.85
CA ARG A 406 24.96 -4.23 4.13
C ARG A 406 26.32 -3.62 3.83
N TYR A 407 26.43 -2.90 2.72
CA TYR A 407 27.70 -2.43 2.16
C TYR A 407 27.97 -0.94 2.41
N ASN A 408 26.95 -0.08 2.60
CA ASN A 408 27.20 1.32 2.97
C ASN A 408 27.64 1.42 4.45
N PRO A 409 28.87 1.88 4.77
CA PRO A 409 29.37 1.89 6.15
C PRO A 409 28.54 2.77 7.09
N ALA A 410 28.06 3.92 6.61
CA ALA A 410 27.33 4.91 7.40
C ALA A 410 25.87 4.49 7.72
N VAL A 411 25.30 3.59 6.92
CA VAL A 411 24.02 2.92 7.23
C VAL A 411 24.28 1.72 8.13
N ARG A 412 25.27 0.89 7.80
CA ARG A 412 25.61 -0.34 8.55
C ARG A 412 25.92 -0.06 10.02
N SER A 413 26.68 0.98 10.33
CA SER A 413 27.03 1.36 11.71
C SER A 413 25.81 1.77 12.53
N MET A 414 24.90 2.55 11.94
CA MET A 414 23.73 3.13 12.63
C MET A 414 22.48 2.22 12.63
N LEU A 415 22.35 1.29 11.68
CA LEU A 415 21.19 0.40 11.59
C LEU A 415 21.27 -0.70 12.66
N PRO A 416 20.34 -0.75 13.65
CA PRO A 416 20.39 -1.72 14.73
C PRO A 416 20.17 -3.17 14.23
N ARG A 417 20.60 -4.17 15.01
CA ARG A 417 20.44 -5.61 14.69
C ARG A 417 19.00 -5.95 14.27
N SER A 418 18.01 -5.42 14.97
CA SER A 418 16.58 -5.61 14.69
C SER A 418 16.09 -5.00 13.37
N GLY A 419 16.82 -4.01 12.84
CA GLY A 419 16.61 -3.46 11.49
C GLY A 419 17.30 -4.33 10.43
N ARG A 420 18.56 -4.72 10.64
CA ARG A 420 19.31 -5.60 9.73
C ARG A 420 18.58 -6.95 9.49
N VAL A 421 18.06 -7.56 10.55
CA VAL A 421 17.26 -8.80 10.47
C VAL A 421 15.95 -8.57 9.70
N ALA A 422 15.28 -7.42 9.87
CA ALA A 422 14.05 -7.12 9.14
C ALA A 422 14.31 -6.88 7.63
N VAL A 423 15.45 -6.27 7.26
CA VAL A 423 15.86 -6.14 5.85
C VAL A 423 16.18 -7.50 5.23
N LEU A 424 16.85 -8.40 5.96
CA LEU A 424 17.09 -9.77 5.49
C LEU A 424 15.78 -10.58 5.36
N GLY A 425 14.86 -10.43 6.33
CA GLY A 425 13.52 -11.02 6.25
C GLY A 425 12.73 -10.59 5.01
N LEU A 426 12.86 -9.32 4.60
CA LEU A 426 12.30 -8.85 3.33
C LEU A 426 12.89 -9.54 2.10
N VAL A 427 14.19 -9.82 2.08
CA VAL A 427 14.83 -10.57 0.99
C VAL A 427 14.24 -11.97 0.87
N HIS A 428 14.05 -12.67 2.00
CA HIS A 428 13.41 -13.98 1.99
C HIS A 428 11.95 -13.93 1.52
N LEU A 429 11.16 -12.96 2.03
CA LEU A 429 9.75 -12.79 1.63
C LEU A 429 9.60 -12.47 0.14
N VAL A 430 10.41 -11.57 -0.42
CA VAL A 430 10.32 -11.22 -1.85
C VAL A 430 10.81 -12.35 -2.75
N SER A 431 11.80 -13.14 -2.30
CA SER A 431 12.27 -14.31 -3.04
C SER A 431 11.19 -15.38 -3.10
N LEU A 432 10.53 -15.67 -1.97
CA LEU A 432 9.37 -16.57 -1.92
C LEU A 432 8.23 -16.04 -2.80
N GLN A 433 7.97 -14.73 -2.80
CA GLN A 433 6.93 -14.12 -3.63
C GLN A 433 7.17 -14.32 -5.12
N VAL A 434 8.42 -14.17 -5.58
CA VAL A 434 8.81 -14.41 -6.98
C VAL A 434 8.65 -15.89 -7.33
N VAL A 435 9.09 -16.81 -6.47
CA VAL A 435 8.92 -18.27 -6.67
C VAL A 435 7.44 -18.63 -6.78
N LEU A 436 6.59 -18.12 -5.89
CA LEU A 436 5.13 -18.34 -5.94
C LEU A 436 4.52 -17.77 -7.22
N GLY A 437 4.96 -16.60 -7.67
CA GLY A 437 4.46 -15.96 -8.90
C GLY A 437 4.79 -16.76 -10.15
N ILE A 438 6.06 -17.16 -10.31
CA ILE A 438 6.51 -18.00 -11.42
C ILE A 438 5.81 -19.36 -11.40
N SER A 439 5.68 -19.99 -10.22
CA SER A 439 4.98 -21.27 -10.09
C SER A 439 3.50 -21.16 -10.46
N THR A 440 2.84 -20.06 -10.09
CA THR A 440 1.44 -19.78 -10.46
C THR A 440 1.28 -19.69 -11.99
N LEU A 441 2.28 -19.15 -12.71
CA LEU A 441 2.27 -19.13 -14.17
C LEU A 441 2.49 -20.55 -14.75
N TRP A 442 3.55 -21.24 -14.33
CA TRP A 442 3.93 -22.56 -14.88
C TRP A 442 2.85 -23.63 -14.71
N TYR A 443 2.10 -23.61 -13.61
CA TYR A 443 1.03 -24.59 -13.34
C TYR A 443 -0.39 -24.12 -13.76
N LEU A 444 -0.51 -23.07 -14.59
CA LEU A 444 -1.79 -22.56 -15.09
C LEU A 444 -2.76 -22.09 -13.98
N VAL A 445 -2.25 -21.26 -13.07
CA VAL A 445 -2.99 -20.61 -11.98
C VAL A 445 -3.77 -21.57 -11.06
N PRO A 446 -3.13 -22.59 -10.42
CA PRO A 446 -3.82 -23.41 -9.43
C PRO A 446 -4.30 -22.56 -8.25
N THR A 447 -5.54 -22.76 -7.82
CA THR A 447 -6.19 -21.96 -6.77
C THR A 447 -5.35 -21.83 -5.49
N HIS A 448 -4.68 -22.91 -5.09
CA HIS A 448 -3.79 -22.93 -3.91
C HIS A 448 -2.50 -22.11 -4.12
N LEU A 449 -1.87 -22.14 -5.30
CA LEU A 449 -0.69 -21.32 -5.60
C LEU A 449 -1.06 -19.85 -5.75
N ALA A 450 -2.17 -19.54 -6.43
CA ALA A 450 -2.66 -18.18 -6.58
C ALA A 450 -3.03 -17.55 -5.23
N SER A 451 -3.73 -18.30 -4.36
CA SER A 451 -4.04 -17.87 -2.99
C SER A 451 -2.77 -17.71 -2.13
N ALA A 452 -1.81 -18.64 -2.23
CA ALA A 452 -0.52 -18.52 -1.54
C ALA A 452 0.29 -17.30 -2.03
N HIS A 453 0.26 -16.98 -3.34
CA HIS A 453 0.88 -15.78 -3.89
C HIS A 453 0.20 -14.50 -3.37
N GLN A 454 -1.12 -14.47 -3.26
CA GLN A 454 -1.84 -13.35 -2.64
C GLN A 454 -1.48 -13.19 -1.15
N ALA A 455 -1.42 -14.30 -0.40
CA ALA A 455 -1.00 -14.31 1.01
C ALA A 455 0.45 -13.80 1.17
N GLY A 456 1.34 -14.24 0.28
CA GLY A 456 2.74 -13.80 0.23
C GLY A 456 2.89 -12.31 -0.07
N ALA A 457 2.05 -11.73 -0.94
CA ALA A 457 2.05 -10.29 -1.22
C ALA A 457 1.72 -9.48 0.05
N LEU A 458 0.70 -9.90 0.80
CA LEU A 458 0.35 -9.26 2.07
C LEU A 458 1.42 -9.51 3.16
N ALA A 459 2.06 -10.68 3.17
CA ALA A 459 3.19 -10.96 4.05
C ALA A 459 4.43 -10.08 3.73
N LEU A 460 4.70 -9.82 2.45
CA LEU A 460 5.76 -8.91 2.01
C LEU A 460 5.47 -7.45 2.42
N LEU A 461 4.23 -6.99 2.27
CA LEU A 461 3.76 -5.71 2.82
C LEU A 461 3.92 -5.64 4.35
N SER A 462 3.62 -6.74 5.04
CA SER A 462 3.81 -6.85 6.49
C SER A 462 5.29 -6.72 6.86
N GLY A 463 6.18 -7.36 6.10
CA GLY A 463 7.63 -7.28 6.29
C GLY A 463 8.17 -5.85 6.17
N VAL A 464 7.71 -5.06 5.19
CA VAL A 464 8.20 -3.68 5.00
C VAL A 464 7.61 -2.72 6.04
N VAL A 465 6.37 -2.94 6.48
CA VAL A 465 5.76 -2.26 7.63
C VAL A 465 6.49 -2.60 8.93
N VAL A 466 6.89 -3.86 9.13
CA VAL A 466 7.74 -4.29 10.26
C VAL A 466 9.09 -3.60 10.20
N LEU A 467 9.79 -3.58 9.07
CA LEU A 467 11.05 -2.84 8.91
C LEU A 467 10.87 -1.36 9.25
N GLY A 468 9.82 -0.73 8.72
CA GLY A 468 9.46 0.66 9.03
C GLY A 468 9.26 0.90 10.53
N SER A 469 8.57 -0.03 11.21
CA SER A 469 8.35 0.01 12.66
C SER A 469 9.64 -0.05 13.47
N ARG A 470 10.77 -0.51 12.90
CA ARG A 470 12.09 -0.54 13.56
C ARG A 470 12.92 0.71 13.31
N VAL A 471 12.76 1.41 12.17
CA VAL A 471 13.66 2.50 11.76
C VAL A 471 13.06 3.90 11.78
N TRP A 472 11.73 4.06 11.82
CA TRP A 472 11.11 5.37 12.02
C TRP A 472 11.26 5.86 13.46
N VAL A 473 11.21 7.19 13.64
CA VAL A 473 11.21 7.86 14.95
C VAL A 473 10.00 8.78 15.05
N PRO A 474 8.90 8.36 15.72
CA PRO A 474 7.75 9.21 15.94
C PRO A 474 8.10 10.37 16.87
N LYS A 475 7.79 11.61 16.46
CA LYS A 475 8.06 12.83 17.27
C LYS A 475 7.44 12.76 18.67
N ARG A 476 6.28 12.12 18.82
CA ARG A 476 5.59 11.95 20.11
C ARG A 476 6.33 10.98 21.02
N THR A 477 6.64 9.79 20.54
CA THR A 477 7.40 8.77 21.28
C THR A 477 8.77 9.31 21.73
N LEU A 478 9.45 10.09 20.88
CA LEU A 478 10.70 10.76 21.26
C LEU A 478 10.51 11.69 22.48
N ARG A 479 9.48 12.54 22.48
CA ARG A 479 9.18 13.45 23.61
C ARG A 479 8.88 12.67 24.89
N LEU A 480 8.05 11.63 24.82
CA LEU A 480 7.70 10.80 25.98
C LEU A 480 8.92 10.11 26.58
N VAL A 481 9.80 9.56 25.73
CA VAL A 481 11.06 8.92 26.16
C VAL A 481 12.02 9.94 26.78
N GLN A 482 12.14 11.14 26.22
CA GLN A 482 12.96 12.22 26.78
C GLN A 482 12.43 12.71 28.14
N GLN A 483 11.12 12.85 28.29
CA GLN A 483 10.47 13.21 29.55
C GLN A 483 10.69 12.14 30.62
N ALA A 484 10.51 10.87 30.28
CA ALA A 484 10.78 9.75 31.19
C ALA A 484 12.26 9.65 31.59
N ALA A 485 13.20 9.90 30.65
CA ALA A 485 14.63 9.92 30.96
C ALA A 485 15.01 11.07 31.92
N ALA A 486 14.48 12.27 31.68
CA ALA A 486 14.70 13.43 32.56
C ALA A 486 14.12 13.20 33.96
N GLN A 487 12.94 12.56 34.07
CA GLN A 487 12.35 12.20 35.36
C GLN A 487 13.19 11.20 36.15
N LEU A 488 13.82 10.21 35.50
CA LEU A 488 14.75 9.31 36.17
C LEU A 488 16.00 10.05 36.67
N GLN A 489 16.61 10.89 35.83
CA GLN A 489 17.78 11.69 36.21
C GLN A 489 17.48 12.63 37.38
N GLY A 490 16.33 13.32 37.37
CA GLY A 490 15.89 14.17 38.47
C GLY A 490 15.66 13.42 39.78
N LYS A 491 15.08 12.20 39.72
CA LYS A 491 14.93 11.34 40.90
C LYS A 491 16.28 10.87 41.46
N SER A 492 17.21 10.47 40.60
CA SER A 492 18.56 10.08 41.02
C SER A 492 19.32 11.25 41.66
N GLY A 493 19.26 12.45 41.07
CA GLY A 493 19.86 13.66 41.65
C GLY A 493 19.25 14.03 43.00
N ALA A 494 17.92 13.93 43.15
CA ALA A 494 17.24 14.19 44.42
C ALA A 494 17.54 13.15 45.52
N GLN A 495 17.82 11.89 45.17
CA GLN A 495 18.27 10.87 46.11
C GLN A 495 19.71 11.11 46.57
N VAL A 496 20.61 11.51 45.66
CA VAL A 496 22.00 11.89 46.02
C VAL A 496 22.02 13.16 46.88
N ALA A 497 21.20 14.16 46.57
CA ALA A 497 21.12 15.40 47.34
C ALA A 497 20.54 15.23 48.76
N LYS A 498 19.78 14.15 49.03
CA LYS A 498 19.35 13.76 50.37
C LYS A 498 20.35 12.86 51.12
N GLY A 499 21.46 12.48 50.49
CA GLY A 499 22.49 11.58 51.03
C GLY A 499 23.70 12.26 51.68
N GLY A 500 23.73 13.60 51.77
CA GLY A 500 24.76 14.35 52.47
C GLY A 500 24.16 15.64 53.06
N PRO A 501 24.74 16.21 54.15
CA PRO A 501 26.11 15.99 54.63
C PRO A 501 26.26 15.15 55.92
N GLU A 502 25.23 14.44 56.40
CA GLU A 502 25.33 13.67 57.67
C GLU A 502 26.34 12.50 57.64
N ALA A 503 26.62 11.94 56.46
CA ALA A 503 27.57 10.83 56.31
C ALA A 503 29.04 11.23 56.54
N MET A 504 29.41 12.51 56.37
CA MET A 504 30.80 12.97 56.55
C MET A 504 31.15 13.26 58.02
N THR A 505 30.16 13.50 58.89
CA THR A 505 30.41 13.80 60.31
C THR A 505 30.74 12.55 61.13
N ARG A 506 30.33 11.36 60.67
CA ARG A 506 30.52 10.08 61.38
C ARG A 506 31.89 9.42 61.17
N ALA A 507 32.68 9.91 60.21
CA ALA A 507 34.00 9.35 59.88
C ALA A 507 35.18 9.95 60.67
N LYS A 508 34.93 10.87 61.63
CA LYS A 508 35.98 11.63 62.34
C LYS A 508 36.23 11.21 63.79
N ILE A 509 35.59 10.13 64.26
CA ILE A 509 35.68 9.65 65.65
C ILE A 509 36.04 8.15 65.68
N TRP A 510 37.20 7.78 65.12
CA TRP A 510 37.86 6.49 65.40
C TRP A 510 39.39 6.64 65.29
N ARG A 511 40.02 6.92 66.45
CA ARG A 511 41.44 6.66 66.74
C ARG A 511 41.48 5.94 68.09
N PRO A 512 42.09 4.76 68.14
CA PRO A 512 43.10 4.43 69.15
C PRO A 512 44.44 4.22 68.43
N MET A 513 45.54 4.84 68.85
CA MET A 513 46.39 4.52 70.01
C MET A 513 47.23 3.24 69.83
N SER A 514 48.51 3.42 70.12
CA SER A 514 49.63 2.50 69.96
C SER A 514 49.68 1.37 70.99
N SER A 515 50.18 0.22 70.57
CA SER A 515 51.22 -0.59 71.25
C SER A 515 51.87 -1.50 70.22
#